data_AF-A0A7R8W0V3-F1
#
_entry.id   AF-A0A7R8W0V3-F1
#
_cell.length_a   1.000
_cell.length_b   1.000
_cell.length_c   1.000
_cell.angle_alpha   90.00
_cell.angle_beta   90.00
_cell.angle_gamma   90.00
#
_symmetry.space_group_name_H-M   'P 1'
#
loop_
_entity.id
_entity.type
_entity.pdbx_description
1 polymer ?
#
loop_
_entity_poly.entity_id
_entity_poly.type
_entity_poly.pdbx_seq_one_letter_code
_entity_poly.pdbx_strand_id
1 'polypeptide(L)'
;RDSMSRLMKLLEESMDPSVSEHYKSSLNDRIVEVRVESAELRNCLLEMSGFMDHVTKLATASAEISYLAGAEYVSTSMCERVNSANREVSLHVSTSMCERVNSANKEVSLHVSTSMCERVNSANKEVSQYLHV
;
A
#
# COMPACT_ATOMS: atom_id res chain seq x y z
N ARG A 1 2.29 3.97 5.50
CA ARG A 1 0.86 3.60 5.36
C ARG A 1 0.00 4.85 5.38
N ASP A 2 0.19 5.71 6.38
CA ASP A 2 -0.65 6.89 6.63
C ASP A 2 -0.61 7.93 5.49
N SER A 3 0.54 8.16 4.86
CA SER A 3 0.68 9.08 3.71
C SER A 3 -0.17 8.65 2.51
N MET A 4 -0.27 7.34 2.25
CA MET A 4 -1.08 6.80 1.13
C MET A 4 -2.58 6.94 1.41
N SER A 5 -3.02 6.68 2.65
CA SER A 5 -4.41 6.89 3.05
C SER A 5 -4.80 8.37 3.03
N ARG A 6 -3.88 9.27 3.37
CA ARG A 6 -4.06 10.72 3.25
C ARG A 6 -4.16 11.15 1.78
N LEU A 7 -3.32 10.60 0.89
CA LEU A 7 -3.39 10.86 -0.55
C LEU A 7 -4.73 10.42 -1.15
N MET A 8 -5.23 9.23 -0.78
CA MET A 8 -6.52 8.72 -1.27
C MET A 8 -7.67 9.67 -0.93
N LYS A 9 -7.75 10.12 0.33
CA LYS A 9 -8.78 11.09 0.76
C LYS A 9 -8.70 12.40 0.00
N LEU A 10 -7.49 12.96 -0.16
CA LEU A 10 -7.31 14.21 -0.90
C LEU A 10 -7.68 14.07 -2.38
N LEU A 11 -7.43 12.90 -2.99
CA LEU A 11 -7.84 12.62 -4.36
C LEU A 11 -9.37 12.48 -4.48
N GLU A 12 -10.03 11.79 -3.54
CA GLU A 12 -11.49 11.71 -3.47
C GLU A 12 -12.13 13.09 -3.35
N GLU A 13 -11.65 13.91 -2.42
CA GLU A 13 -12.10 15.29 -2.23
C GLU A 13 -11.90 16.16 -3.49
N SER A 14 -10.91 15.85 -4.33
CA SER A 14 -10.60 16.63 -5.54
C SER A 14 -11.48 16.30 -6.74
N MET A 15 -12.15 15.15 -6.70
CA MET A 15 -13.07 14.71 -7.76
C MET A 15 -14.50 15.23 -7.55
N ASP A 16 -14.81 15.82 -6.39
CA ASP A 16 -16.12 16.41 -6.11
C ASP A 16 -16.34 17.69 -6.95
N PRO A 17 -17.33 17.70 -7.88
CA PRO A 17 -17.59 18.84 -8.75
C PRO A 17 -18.21 20.04 -8.04
N SER A 18 -18.63 19.91 -6.78
CA SER A 18 -19.26 20.99 -5.99
C SER A 18 -18.24 21.93 -5.31
N VAL A 19 -16.96 21.61 -5.41
CA VAL A 19 -15.86 22.30 -4.73
C VAL A 19 -15.44 23.58 -5.47
N SER A 20 -15.25 24.68 -4.72
CA SER A 20 -14.83 25.98 -5.30
C SER A 20 -13.44 25.91 -5.97
N GLU A 21 -13.24 26.69 -7.04
CA GLU A 21 -11.97 26.71 -7.81
C GLU A 21 -10.75 27.06 -6.96
N HIS A 22 -10.90 28.01 -6.01
CA HIS A 22 -9.83 28.38 -5.07
C HIS A 22 -9.47 27.23 -4.12
N TYR A 23 -10.45 26.47 -3.65
CA TYR A 23 -10.22 25.31 -2.79
C TYR A 23 -9.59 24.15 -3.58
N LYS A 24 -9.97 23.98 -4.84
CA LYS A 24 -9.39 22.98 -5.75
C LYS A 24 -7.90 23.23 -6.01
N SER A 25 -7.48 24.49 -6.16
CA SER A 25 -6.07 24.86 -6.24
C SER A 25 -5.30 24.46 -4.97
N SER A 26 -5.84 24.80 -3.79
CA SER A 26 -5.20 24.46 -2.50
C SER A 26 -5.11 22.95 -2.29
N LEU A 27 -6.12 22.20 -2.73
CA LEU A 27 -6.14 20.75 -2.66
C LEU A 27 -5.07 20.12 -3.56
N ASN A 28 -4.86 20.66 -4.76
CA ASN A 28 -3.79 20.23 -5.67
C ASN A 28 -2.41 20.45 -5.06
N ASP A 29 -2.15 21.61 -4.44
CA ASP A 29 -0.87 21.87 -3.76
C ASP A 29 -0.62 20.83 -2.66
N ARG A 30 -1.66 20.50 -1.88
CA ARG A 30 -1.57 19.50 -0.80
C ARG A 30 -1.42 18.08 -1.32
N ILE A 31 -1.99 17.75 -2.47
CA ILE A 31 -1.76 16.48 -3.17
C ILE A 31 -0.30 16.39 -3.62
N VAL A 32 0.26 17.45 -4.20
CA VAL A 32 1.68 17.48 -4.62
C VAL A 32 2.60 17.29 -3.42
N GLU A 33 2.35 18.00 -2.32
CA GLU A 33 3.10 17.87 -1.06
C GLU A 33 3.12 16.42 -0.56
N VAL A 34 1.94 15.80 -0.40
CA VAL A 34 1.83 14.40 0.08
C VAL A 34 2.48 13.41 -0.92
N ARG A 35 2.50 13.71 -2.21
CA ARG A 35 3.22 12.89 -3.22
C ARG A 35 4.73 12.99 -3.06
N VAL A 36 5.26 14.18 -2.78
CA VAL A 36 6.69 14.38 -2.50
C VAL A 36 7.07 13.62 -1.23
N GLU A 37 6.34 13.82 -0.12
CA GLU A 37 6.56 13.08 1.13
C GLU A 37 6.54 11.55 0.91
N SER A 38 5.58 11.06 0.11
CA SER A 38 5.45 9.63 -0.19
C SER A 38 6.61 9.10 -1.04
N ALA A 39 7.15 9.91 -1.96
CA ALA A 39 8.30 9.57 -2.76
C ALA A 39 9.58 9.52 -1.93
N GLU A 40 9.78 10.48 -1.02
CA GLU A 40 10.90 10.49 -0.07
C GLU A 40 10.86 9.29 0.86
N LEU A 41 9.70 8.99 1.45
CA LEU A 41 9.52 7.82 2.30
C LEU A 41 9.80 6.52 1.53
N ARG A 42 9.37 6.44 0.27
CA ARG A 42 9.68 5.29 -0.60
C ARG A 42 11.19 5.14 -0.81
N ASN A 43 11.90 6.23 -1.08
CA ASN A 43 13.35 6.18 -1.28
C ASN A 43 14.08 5.73 -0.02
N CYS A 44 13.69 6.26 1.14
CA CYS A 44 14.21 5.82 2.44
C CYS A 44 13.98 4.32 2.68
N LEU A 45 12.78 3.81 2.37
CA LEU A 45 12.49 2.38 2.47
C LEU A 45 13.34 1.52 1.52
N LEU A 46 13.62 2.00 0.30
CA LEU A 46 14.50 1.30 -0.64
C LEU A 46 15.96 1.26 -0.13
N GLU A 47 16.46 2.35 0.45
CA GLU A 47 17.78 2.36 1.09
C GLU A 47 17.86 1.39 2.26
N MET A 48 16.88 1.43 3.18
CA MET A 48 16.80 0.50 4.30
C MET A 48 16.75 -0.96 3.83
N SER A 49 15.99 -1.24 2.77
CA SER A 49 15.93 -2.56 2.13
C SER A 49 17.31 -3.00 1.62
N GLY A 50 18.07 -2.09 0.98
CA GLY A 50 19.44 -2.36 0.55
C GLY A 50 20.39 -2.64 1.71
N PHE A 51 20.31 -1.87 2.80
CA PHE A 51 21.11 -2.13 3.99
C PHE A 51 20.79 -3.47 4.64
N MET A 52 19.52 -3.87 4.69
CA MET A 52 19.11 -5.17 5.24
C MET A 52 19.65 -6.34 4.40
N ASP A 53 19.69 -6.22 3.08
CA ASP A 53 20.31 -7.21 2.20
C ASP A 53 21.82 -7.33 2.47
N HIS A 54 22.51 -6.21 2.65
CA HIS A 54 23.92 -6.21 3.05
C HIS A 54 24.16 -6.86 4.41
N VAL A 55 23.37 -6.51 5.42
CA VAL A 55 23.45 -7.13 6.76
C VAL A 55 23.21 -8.63 6.69
N THR A 56 22.24 -9.08 5.89
CA THR A 56 21.95 -10.50 5.69
C THR A 56 23.15 -11.23 5.09
N LYS A 57 23.74 -10.70 4.02
CA LYS A 57 24.94 -11.27 3.40
C LYS A 57 26.12 -11.33 4.38
N LEU A 58 26.32 -10.26 5.15
CA LEU A 58 27.38 -10.19 6.14
C LEU A 58 27.18 -11.20 7.27
N ALA A 59 25.95 -11.36 7.76
CA ALA A 59 25.61 -12.32 8.81
C ALA A 59 25.80 -13.77 8.32
N THR A 60 25.40 -14.07 7.08
CA THR A 60 25.63 -15.38 6.46
C THR A 60 27.12 -15.68 6.32
N ALA A 61 27.90 -14.75 5.77
CA ALA A 61 29.35 -14.92 5.67
C ALA A 61 30.01 -15.10 7.05
N SER A 62 29.56 -14.37 8.07
CA SER A 62 30.05 -14.52 9.44
C SER A 62 29.71 -15.90 10.03
N ALA A 63 28.54 -16.46 9.67
CA ALA A 63 28.15 -17.80 10.08
C ALA A 63 29.01 -18.88 9.43
N GLU A 64 29.34 -18.72 8.15
CA GLU A 64 30.27 -19.60 7.44
C GLU A 64 31.68 -19.54 8.06
N ILE A 65 32.20 -18.34 8.33
CA ILE A 65 33.50 -18.16 9.00
C ILE A 65 33.49 -18.82 10.39
N SER A 66 32.43 -18.62 11.16
CA SER A 66 32.30 -19.21 12.50
C SER A 66 32.28 -20.74 12.43
N TYR A 67 31.60 -21.32 11.44
CA TYR A 67 31.58 -22.76 11.22
C TYR A 67 32.99 -23.29 10.90
N LEU A 68 33.70 -22.65 9.95
CA LEU A 68 35.06 -23.04 9.59
C LEU A 68 36.07 -22.88 10.75
N ALA A 69 35.81 -21.93 11.65
CA ALA A 69 36.60 -21.72 12.87
C ALA A 69 36.26 -22.71 14.01
N GLY A 70 35.33 -23.65 13.80
CA GLY A 70 34.88 -24.60 14.82
C GLY A 70 33.90 -24.04 15.84
N ALA A 71 33.37 -22.83 15.61
CA ALA A 71 32.34 -22.20 16.44
C ALA A 71 30.93 -22.51 15.89
N GLU A 72 30.60 -23.79 15.79
CA GLU A 72 29.35 -24.30 15.20
C GLU A 72 28.08 -23.76 15.88
N TYR A 73 28.12 -23.60 17.21
CA TYR A 73 27.03 -22.99 17.97
C TYR A 73 26.74 -21.55 17.52
N VAL A 74 27.79 -20.75 17.32
CA VAL A 74 27.67 -19.35 16.88
C VAL A 74 27.14 -19.29 15.44
N SER A 75 27.66 -20.15 14.57
CA SER A 75 27.17 -20.29 13.19
C SER A 75 25.67 -20.60 13.15
N THR A 76 25.25 -21.63 13.89
CA THR A 76 23.85 -22.06 13.97
C THR A 76 22.95 -20.94 14.50
N SER A 77 23.34 -20.30 15.61
CA SER A 77 22.59 -19.19 16.19
C SER A 77 22.42 -18.02 15.24
N MET A 78 23.45 -17.66 14.46
CA MET A 78 23.35 -16.58 13.47
C MET A 78 22.42 -16.95 12.31
N CYS A 79 22.51 -18.17 11.78
CA CYS A 79 21.61 -18.67 10.74
C CYS A 79 20.14 -18.63 11.20
N GLU A 80 19.86 -19.08 12.43
CA GLU A 80 18.51 -19.03 13.01
C GLU A 80 17.99 -17.60 13.12
N ARG A 81 18.82 -16.66 13.58
CA ARG A 81 18.44 -15.24 13.69
C ARG A 81 18.15 -14.60 12.34
N VAL A 82 18.98 -14.85 11.34
CA VAL A 82 18.76 -14.38 9.96
C VAL A 82 17.45 -14.93 9.40
N ASN A 83 17.22 -16.24 9.56
CA ASN A 83 15.99 -16.88 9.10
C ASN A 83 14.75 -16.32 9.81
N SER A 84 14.83 -16.11 11.13
CA SER A 84 13.74 -15.51 11.91
C SER A 84 13.41 -14.10 11.42
N ALA A 85 14.43 -13.25 11.24
CA ALA A 85 14.24 -11.88 10.76
C ALA A 85 13.62 -11.84 9.35
N ASN A 86 14.12 -12.67 8.42
CA ASN A 86 13.58 -12.78 7.06
C ASN A 86 12.12 -13.24 7.06
N ARG A 87 11.76 -14.18 7.93
CA ARG A 87 10.39 -14.66 8.08
C ARG A 87 9.46 -13.58 8.61
N GLU A 88 9.91 -12.82 9.62
CA GLU A 88 9.13 -11.73 10.21
C GLU A 88 8.85 -10.62 9.19
N VAL A 89 9.87 -10.20 8.45
CA VAL A 89 9.72 -9.20 7.37
C VAL A 89 8.73 -9.70 6.30
N SER A 90 8.89 -10.95 5.85
CA SER A 90 8.02 -11.55 4.84
C SER A 90 6.55 -11.61 5.30
N LEU A 91 6.33 -11.98 6.57
CA LEU A 91 5.00 -12.02 7.15
C LEU A 91 4.37 -10.62 7.23
N HIS A 92 5.13 -9.63 7.69
CA HIS A 92 4.64 -8.25 7.78
C HIS A 92 4.24 -7.67 6.41
N VAL A 93 5.05 -7.92 5.37
CA VAL A 93 4.75 -7.50 4.00
C VAL A 93 3.50 -8.22 3.48
N SER A 94 3.40 -9.54 3.67
CA SER A 94 2.26 -10.34 3.21
C SER A 94 0.95 -9.91 3.86
N THR A 95 0.95 -9.71 5.19
CA THR A 95 -0.21 -9.21 5.94
C THR A 95 -0.63 -7.82 5.44
N SER A 96 0.32 -6.90 5.28
CA SER A 96 0.03 -5.55 4.77
C SER A 96 -0.54 -5.57 3.36
N MET A 97 -0.06 -6.45 2.47
CA MET A 97 -0.62 -6.62 1.13
C MET A 97 -2.04 -7.19 1.17
N CYS A 98 -2.30 -8.18 2.02
CA CYS A 98 -3.62 -8.79 2.18
C CYS A 98 -4.67 -7.77 2.66
N GLU A 99 -4.32 -6.92 3.63
CA GLU A 99 -5.17 -5.81 4.09
C GLU A 99 -5.52 -4.83 2.96
N ARG A 100 -4.55 -4.50 2.09
CA ARG A 100 -4.76 -3.62 0.94
C ARG A 100 -5.68 -4.24 -0.12
N VAL A 101 -5.50 -5.52 -0.42
CA VAL A 101 -6.36 -6.24 -1.37
C VAL A 101 -7.79 -6.32 -0.84
N ASN A 102 -7.97 -6.61 0.45
CA ASN A 102 -9.29 -6.70 1.06
C ASN A 102 -10.02 -5.34 1.10
N SER A 103 -9.30 -4.26 1.41
CA SER A 103 -9.88 -2.90 1.38
C SER A 103 -10.26 -2.48 -0.05
N ALA A 104 -9.38 -2.68 -1.02
CA ALA A 104 -9.69 -2.40 -2.43
C ALA A 104 -10.88 -3.23 -2.96
N ASN A 105 -10.96 -4.52 -2.63
CA ASN A 105 -12.09 -5.37 -3.01
C ASN A 105 -13.42 -4.86 -2.42
N LYS A 106 -13.41 -4.35 -1.18
CA LYS A 106 -14.60 -3.80 -0.54
C LYS A 106 -15.05 -2.51 -1.23
N GLU A 107 -14.13 -1.60 -1.54
CA GLU A 107 -14.43 -0.37 -2.29
C GLU A 107 -14.96 -0.65 -3.70
N VAL A 108 -14.33 -1.56 -4.44
CA VAL A 108 -14.79 -1.98 -5.77
C VAL A 108 -16.20 -2.55 -5.70
N SER A 109 -16.49 -3.40 -4.69
CA SER A 109 -17.83 -3.98 -4.53
C SER A 109 -18.90 -2.92 -4.27
N LEU A 110 -18.59 -1.92 -3.43
CA LEU A 110 -19.46 -0.78 -3.17
C LEU A 110 -19.70 0.05 -4.42
N HIS A 111 -18.63 0.43 -5.14
CA HIS A 111 -18.74 1.22 -6.37
C HIS A 111 -19.57 0.50 -7.45
N VAL A 112 -19.36 -0.80 -7.64
CA VAL A 112 -20.15 -1.62 -8.58
C VAL A 112 -21.62 -1.62 -8.19
N SER A 113 -21.93 -1.80 -6.90
CA SER A 113 -23.32 -1.81 -6.42
C SER A 113 -24.01 -0.45 -6.65
N THR A 114 -23.34 0.65 -6.31
CA THR A 114 -23.85 2.01 -6.54
C THR A 114 -24.08 2.29 -8.02
N SER A 115 -23.08 2.02 -8.87
CA SER A 115 -23.17 2.23 -10.32
C SER A 115 -24.28 1.38 -10.95
N MET A 116 -24.47 0.13 -10.50
CA MET A 116 -25.58 -0.71 -10.95
C MET A 116 -26.94 -0.12 -10.55
N CYS A 117 -27.08 0.38 -9.32
CA CYS A 117 -28.32 1.01 -8.85
C CYS A 117 -28.68 2.24 -9.68
N GLU A 118 -27.69 3.09 -9.99
CA GLU A 118 -27.86 4.27 -10.85
C GLU A 118 -28.29 3.90 -12.27
N ARG A 119 -27.68 2.86 -12.86
CA ARG A 119 -28.05 2.35 -14.19
C ARG A 119 -29.47 1.78 -14.22
N VAL A 120 -29.85 0.99 -13.21
CA VAL A 120 -31.21 0.44 -13.08
C VAL A 120 -32.24 1.57 -12.92
N ASN A 121 -31.95 2.56 -12.08
CA ASN A 121 -32.82 3.71 -11.89
C ASN A 121 -32.99 4.54 -13.17
N SER A 122 -31.92 4.69 -13.96
CA SER A 122 -31.97 5.38 -15.25
C SER A 122 -32.82 4.61 -16.27
N ALA A 123 -32.61 3.30 -16.39
CA ALA A 123 -33.42 2.44 -17.27
C ALA A 123 -34.91 2.42 -16.86
N ASN A 124 -35.22 2.40 -15.56
CA ASN A 124 -36.60 2.46 -15.07
C ASN A 124 -37.30 3.77 -15.41
N LYS A 125 -36.57 4.90 -15.41
CA LYS A 125 -37.12 6.20 -15.84
C LYS A 125 -37.44 6.20 -17.33
N GLU A 126 -36.55 5.68 -18.17
CA GLU A 126 -36.77 5.57 -19.61
C GLU A 126 -38.00 4.69 -19.92
N VAL A 127 -38.11 3.51 -19.31
CA VAL A 127 -39.26 2.60 -19.48
C VAL A 127 -40.56 3.25 -19.02
N SER A 128 -40.56 3.96 -17.88
CA SER A 128 -41.75 4.67 -17.38
C SER A 128 -42.24 5.75 -18.36
N GLN A 129 -41.32 6.37 -19.10
CA GLN A 129 -41.63 7.37 -20.11
C GLN A 129 -42.36 6.77 -21.33
N TYR A 130 -42.07 5.53 -21.69
CA TYR A 130 -42.76 4.80 -22.76
C TYR A 130 -44.12 4.22 -22.34
N LEU A 131 -44.37 4.05 -21.04
CA LEU A 131 -45.62 3.51 -20.47
C LEU A 131 -46.68 4.59 -20.16
N HIS A 132 -46.36 5.88 -20.30
CA HIS A 132 -47.29 7.01 -20.12
C HIS A 132 -47.81 7.61 -21.46
N VAL A 133 -47.74 6.82 -22.54
CA VAL A 133 -48.46 7.06 -23.81
C VAL A 133 -49.55 5.99 -23.94
#